data_AF-A0A356AUT2-F1
#
_entry.id   AF-A0A356AUT2-F1
#
_cell.length_a   1.000
_cell.length_b   1.000
_cell.length_c   1.000
_cell.angle_alpha   90.00
_cell.angle_beta   90.00
_cell.angle_gamma   90.00
#
_symmetry.space_group_name_H-M   'P 1'
#
loop_
_entity.id
_entity.type
_entity.pdbx_description
1 polymer ?
#
loop_
_entity_poly.entity_id
_entity_poly.type
_entity_poly.pdbx_seq_one_letter_code
_entity_poly.pdbx_strand_id
1 'polypeptide(L)'
;MIKSIKKSLRDLLGDAYSNSLKNGALFFGELSEKEIDRLLDERIDFLPDQFLQKNMKLLEKVGTRVIPEMKNPRAGASTDAYIKASNIQEAPVGGLGTLRLGEDGKLHLISKSEHYHAPLGHNFPGYRLLERAYRLGINNATHNNTRGSITRFHETELIRTINGLDQGDHEGLNHIIQSKEDKVLNRVINMQTGSLAAEAGVKMMLARFYRLDKTYENPKYQDRIPVFFVMGDYEGGGVANYHGTIMLTQIFRDMWPELSQRIEKAGLMKVCPVNINDLDDFKNKMEVYNQ
;
A
#
# COMPACT_ATOMS: atom_id res chain seq x y z
N MET A 1 23.39 -0.32 -16.92
CA MET A 1 22.83 1.04 -16.84
C MET A 1 21.32 0.89 -16.78
N ILE A 2 20.64 1.43 -15.76
CA ILE A 2 19.17 1.35 -15.68
C ILE A 2 18.59 2.19 -16.82
N LYS A 3 17.66 1.64 -17.59
CA LYS A 3 16.99 2.38 -18.67
C LYS A 3 16.13 3.49 -18.05
N SER A 4 16.46 4.76 -18.33
CA SER A 4 15.65 5.90 -17.88
C SER A 4 14.26 5.85 -18.52
N ILE A 5 13.23 5.98 -17.69
CA ILE A 5 11.83 6.08 -18.11
C ILE A 5 11.47 7.56 -18.17
N LYS A 6 10.92 7.99 -19.31
CA LYS A 6 10.43 9.35 -19.54
C LYS A 6 8.96 9.32 -19.91
N LYS A 7 8.11 9.91 -19.07
CA LYS A 7 6.65 9.90 -19.26
C LYS A 7 6.02 11.24 -18.89
N SER A 8 5.00 11.64 -19.62
CA SER A 8 4.08 12.74 -19.29
C SER A 8 2.80 12.20 -18.62
N LEU A 9 1.89 13.08 -18.22
CA LEU A 9 0.57 12.64 -17.74
C LEU A 9 -0.24 12.01 -18.87
N ARG A 10 -0.17 12.58 -20.07
CA ARG A 10 -0.84 12.02 -21.26
C ARG A 10 -0.30 10.63 -21.62
N ASP A 11 1.01 10.41 -21.52
CA ASP A 11 1.60 9.08 -21.76
C ASP A 11 1.10 8.00 -20.77
N LEU A 12 0.61 8.39 -19.58
CA LEU A 12 0.09 7.47 -18.56
C LEU A 12 -1.43 7.31 -18.61
N LEU A 13 -2.16 8.39 -18.87
CA LEU A 13 -3.62 8.42 -18.76
C LEU A 13 -4.34 8.29 -20.12
N GLY A 14 -3.60 8.43 -21.22
CA GLY A 14 -4.12 8.40 -22.58
C GLY A 14 -4.84 9.69 -22.99
N ASP A 15 -5.14 9.78 -24.28
CA ASP A 15 -5.71 11.00 -24.88
C ASP A 15 -7.11 11.32 -24.40
N ALA A 16 -7.98 10.31 -24.30
CA ALA A 16 -9.37 10.51 -23.92
C ALA A 16 -9.48 11.19 -22.55
N TYR A 17 -8.80 10.66 -21.53
CA TYR A 17 -8.80 11.24 -20.20
C TYR A 17 -8.12 12.62 -20.17
N SER A 18 -6.98 12.76 -20.86
CA SER A 18 -6.22 14.02 -20.90
C SER A 18 -7.03 15.16 -21.54
N ASN A 19 -7.82 14.86 -22.58
CA ASN A 19 -8.67 15.84 -23.24
C ASN A 19 -9.85 16.25 -22.34
N SER A 20 -10.48 15.30 -21.62
CA SER A 20 -11.50 15.64 -20.63
C SER A 20 -10.93 16.49 -19.50
N LEU A 21 -9.72 16.19 -19.02
CA LEU A 21 -9.04 16.97 -17.99
C LEU A 21 -8.70 18.38 -18.48
N LYS A 22 -8.20 18.52 -19.72
CA LYS A 22 -7.95 19.83 -20.34
C LYS A 22 -9.23 20.67 -20.39
N ASN A 23 -10.32 20.10 -20.86
CA ASN A 23 -11.61 20.79 -20.92
C ASN A 23 -12.10 21.21 -19.53
N GLY A 24 -11.96 20.35 -18.52
CA GLY A 24 -12.29 20.68 -17.14
C GLY A 24 -11.43 21.81 -16.57
N ALA A 25 -10.11 21.75 -16.78
CA ALA A 25 -9.19 22.79 -16.31
C ALA A 25 -9.44 24.14 -16.99
N LEU A 26 -9.72 24.16 -18.30
CA LEU A 26 -10.13 25.36 -19.03
C LEU A 26 -11.46 25.94 -18.52
N PHE A 27 -12.43 25.07 -18.21
CA PHE A 27 -13.71 25.49 -17.66
C PHE A 27 -13.57 26.21 -16.32
N PHE A 28 -12.69 25.74 -15.43
CA PHE A 28 -12.44 26.41 -14.15
C PHE A 28 -11.64 27.71 -14.28
N GLY A 29 -10.91 27.90 -15.38
CA GLY A 29 -10.28 29.19 -15.72
C GLY A 29 -9.05 29.58 -14.91
N GLU A 30 -8.56 28.70 -14.03
CA GLU A 30 -7.39 28.96 -13.16
C GLU A 30 -6.04 28.87 -13.91
N LEU A 31 -6.03 28.26 -15.10
CA LEU A 31 -4.82 28.03 -15.90
C LEU A 31 -5.06 28.44 -17.36
N SER A 32 -4.03 28.98 -18.00
CA SER A 32 -4.05 29.19 -19.44
C SER A 32 -3.96 27.86 -20.21
N GLU A 33 -4.46 27.84 -21.44
CA GLU A 33 -4.36 26.65 -22.31
C GLU A 33 -2.91 26.17 -22.47
N LYS A 34 -1.97 27.10 -22.66
CA LYS A 34 -0.54 26.81 -22.77
C LYS A 34 0.03 26.14 -21.51
N GLU A 35 -0.42 26.55 -20.33
CA GLU A 35 -0.01 25.92 -19.08
C GLU A 35 -0.59 24.52 -18.94
N ILE A 36 -1.84 24.33 -19.31
CA ILE A 36 -2.52 23.03 -19.28
C ILE A 36 -1.80 22.03 -20.19
N ASP A 37 -1.53 22.42 -21.44
CA ASP A 37 -0.83 21.55 -22.40
C ASP A 37 0.57 21.18 -21.90
N ARG A 38 1.31 22.13 -21.33
CA ARG A 38 2.60 21.84 -20.71
C ARG A 38 2.48 20.83 -19.57
N LEU A 39 1.51 20.99 -18.67
CA LEU A 39 1.32 20.08 -17.54
C LEU A 39 0.96 18.66 -18.00
N LEU A 40 0.18 18.54 -19.08
CA LEU A 40 -0.22 17.26 -19.66
C LEU A 40 0.91 16.56 -20.42
N ASP A 41 1.68 17.30 -21.23
CA ASP A 41 2.48 16.71 -22.31
C ASP A 41 3.99 16.71 -22.05
N GLU A 42 4.49 17.58 -21.17
CA GLU A 42 5.92 17.63 -20.88
C GLU A 42 6.38 16.31 -20.24
N ARG A 43 7.34 15.61 -20.86
CA ARG A 43 7.83 14.33 -20.31
C ARG A 43 8.79 14.55 -19.15
N ILE A 44 8.60 13.79 -18.08
CA ILE A 44 9.47 13.81 -16.90
C ILE A 44 10.40 12.60 -16.94
N ASP A 45 11.70 12.85 -16.85
CA ASP A 45 12.68 11.81 -16.55
C ASP A 45 12.55 11.35 -15.10
N PHE A 46 12.23 10.08 -14.93
CA PHE A 46 11.99 9.46 -13.63
C PHE A 46 13.30 9.25 -12.87
N LEU A 47 14.42 9.07 -13.56
CA LEU A 47 15.71 8.81 -12.94
C LEU A 47 16.84 9.51 -13.71
N PRO A 48 16.88 10.85 -13.72
CA PRO A 48 17.90 11.60 -14.41
C PRO A 48 19.27 11.42 -13.73
N ASP A 49 20.35 11.37 -14.53
CA ASP A 49 21.71 11.14 -14.03
C ASP A 49 22.13 12.14 -12.95
N GLN A 50 21.73 13.41 -13.07
CA GLN A 50 22.02 14.44 -12.08
C GLN A 50 21.42 14.11 -10.70
N PHE A 51 20.24 13.47 -10.65
CA PHE A 51 19.63 13.05 -9.39
C PHE A 51 20.43 11.91 -8.75
N LEU A 52 20.87 10.93 -9.55
CA LEU A 52 21.71 9.83 -9.08
C LEU A 52 23.06 10.34 -8.56
N GLN A 53 23.74 11.17 -9.34
CA GLN A 53 25.02 11.76 -8.96
C GLN A 53 24.92 12.57 -7.66
N LYS A 54 23.84 13.35 -7.51
CA LYS A 54 23.59 14.12 -6.29
C LYS A 54 23.38 13.20 -5.08
N ASN A 55 22.61 12.13 -5.23
CA ASN A 55 22.42 11.13 -4.16
C ASN A 55 23.74 10.46 -3.76
N MET A 56 24.54 10.02 -4.74
CA MET A 56 25.85 9.40 -4.48
C MET A 56 26.81 10.34 -3.76
N LYS A 57 26.88 11.61 -4.17
CA LYS A 57 27.73 12.61 -3.51
C LYS A 57 27.28 12.86 -2.06
N LEU A 58 25.98 12.91 -1.81
CA LEU A 58 25.45 13.14 -0.47
C LEU A 58 25.59 11.92 0.45
N LEU A 59 25.70 10.71 -0.13
CA LEU A 59 25.93 9.49 0.65
C LEU A 59 27.20 9.57 1.50
N GLU A 60 28.25 10.24 1.00
CA GLU A 60 29.50 10.50 1.74
C GLU A 60 29.32 11.37 3.00
N LYS A 61 28.16 12.01 3.16
CA LYS A 61 27.82 12.86 4.30
C LYS A 61 26.91 12.18 5.32
N VAL A 62 26.50 10.93 5.09
CA VAL A 62 25.67 10.18 6.05
C VAL A 62 26.36 10.09 7.41
N GLY A 63 25.60 10.31 8.48
CA GLY A 63 26.09 10.35 9.86
C GLY A 63 26.69 11.69 10.28
N THR A 64 26.90 12.62 9.34
CA THR A 64 27.44 13.96 9.64
C THR A 64 26.34 15.00 9.74
N ARG A 65 26.58 16.05 10.53
CA ARG A 65 25.72 17.23 10.61
C ARG A 65 25.94 18.10 9.37
N VAL A 66 24.89 18.29 8.56
CA VAL A 66 24.95 19.02 7.28
C VAL A 66 24.15 20.32 7.29
N ILE A 67 23.25 20.49 8.26
CA ILE A 67 22.57 21.75 8.57
C ILE A 67 22.59 22.01 10.09
N PRO A 68 22.29 23.22 10.56
CA PRO A 68 22.03 23.46 11.98
C PRO A 68 20.85 22.61 12.49
N GLU A 69 20.96 22.16 13.74
CA GLU A 69 19.90 21.46 14.45
C GLU A 69 18.67 22.36 14.62
N MET A 70 17.49 21.74 14.55
CA MET A 70 16.21 22.42 14.73
C MET A 70 16.09 22.94 16.16
N LYS A 71 15.78 24.24 16.29
CA LYS A 71 15.55 24.86 17.61
C LYS A 71 14.10 24.68 18.02
N ASN A 72 13.89 24.32 19.28
CA ASN A 72 12.57 24.15 19.92
C ASN A 72 11.66 23.17 19.16
N PRO A 73 12.06 21.89 19.00
CA PRO A 73 11.22 20.88 18.37
C PRO A 73 9.92 20.70 19.14
N ARG A 74 8.81 20.45 18.43
CA ARG A 74 7.51 20.22 19.05
C ARG A 74 7.41 18.76 19.48
N ALA A 75 7.14 18.51 20.75
CA ALA A 75 7.00 17.15 21.30
C ALA A 75 5.72 16.41 20.83
N GLY A 76 4.76 17.11 20.23
CA GLY A 76 3.44 16.57 19.91
C GLY A 76 2.55 16.39 21.14
N ALA A 77 1.45 15.65 20.99
CA ALA A 77 0.45 15.41 22.04
C ALA A 77 0.01 13.92 22.07
N SER A 78 0.97 13.02 21.85
CA SER A 78 0.71 11.57 21.85
C SER A 78 0.74 10.98 23.27
N THR A 79 0.42 9.70 23.41
CA THR A 79 0.51 9.01 24.71
C THR A 79 1.96 8.89 25.17
N ASP A 80 2.20 8.81 26.48
CA ASP A 80 3.56 8.68 27.04
C ASP A 80 4.34 7.50 26.45
N ALA A 81 3.66 6.38 26.19
CA ALA A 81 4.25 5.21 25.55
C ALA A 81 4.75 5.51 24.13
N TYR A 82 4.00 6.29 23.36
CA TYR A 82 4.40 6.69 22.00
C TYR A 82 5.55 7.69 22.03
N ILE A 83 5.51 8.66 22.94
CA ILE A 83 6.61 9.61 23.15
C ILE A 83 7.90 8.85 23.49
N LYS A 84 7.83 7.90 24.42
CA LYS A 84 8.99 7.07 24.83
C LYS A 84 9.56 6.23 23.68
N ALA A 85 8.71 5.77 22.76
CA ALA A 85 9.14 4.99 21.59
C ALA A 85 9.61 5.84 20.41
N SER A 86 9.42 7.16 20.44
CA SER A 86 9.72 8.06 19.32
C SER A 86 11.20 8.44 19.28
N ASN A 87 11.78 8.46 18.08
CA ASN A 87 13.11 9.03 17.83
C ASN A 87 12.99 10.39 17.14
N ILE A 88 12.79 11.44 17.93
CA ILE A 88 12.54 12.80 17.43
C ILE A 88 13.77 13.37 16.71
N GLN A 89 14.99 13.01 17.13
CA GLN A 89 16.23 13.50 16.51
C GLN A 89 16.32 13.12 15.03
N GLU A 90 15.89 11.91 14.69
CA GLU A 90 15.87 11.42 13.31
C GLU A 90 14.60 11.78 12.55
N ALA A 91 13.64 12.48 13.17
CA ALA A 91 12.40 12.87 12.52
C ALA A 91 12.68 13.74 11.28
N PRO A 92 11.96 13.52 10.16
CA PRO A 92 12.32 14.12 8.88
C PRO A 92 12.04 15.63 8.85
N VAL A 93 13.06 16.43 8.59
CA VAL A 93 12.94 17.82 8.11
C VAL A 93 12.87 17.87 6.57
N GLY A 94 13.43 16.85 5.91
CA GLY A 94 13.37 16.69 4.46
C GLY A 94 13.99 15.37 4.01
N GLY A 95 13.88 15.06 2.72
CA GLY A 95 14.45 13.84 2.17
C GLY A 95 14.75 13.96 0.67
N LEU A 96 15.74 13.19 0.21
CA LEU A 96 16.12 13.08 -1.20
C LEU A 96 16.67 11.68 -1.49
N GLY A 97 16.06 10.98 -2.43
CA GLY A 97 16.36 9.60 -2.78
C GLY A 97 16.48 8.72 -1.53
N THR A 98 17.64 8.10 -1.33
CA THR A 98 17.87 7.19 -0.19
C THR A 98 18.27 7.90 1.10
N LEU A 99 18.07 9.22 1.20
CA LEU A 99 18.57 10.04 2.30
C LEU A 99 17.43 10.78 3.00
N ARG A 100 17.49 10.85 4.33
CA ARG A 100 16.61 11.65 5.19
C ARG A 100 17.45 12.65 5.99
N LEU A 101 16.97 13.88 6.10
CA LEU A 101 17.55 14.90 6.98
C LEU A 101 16.76 14.93 8.29
N GLY A 102 17.45 14.72 9.42
CA GLY A 102 16.86 14.71 10.76
C GLY A 102 16.66 16.10 11.36
N GLU A 103 15.82 16.20 12.39
CA GLU A 103 15.71 17.40 13.24
C GLU A 103 17.04 17.73 13.95
N ASP A 104 17.91 16.75 14.16
CA ASP A 104 19.26 16.95 14.70
C ASP A 104 20.27 17.60 13.71
N GLY A 105 19.81 17.83 12.48
CA GLY A 105 20.56 18.41 11.37
C GLY A 105 21.52 17.43 10.68
N LYS A 106 21.47 16.14 11.02
CA LYS A 106 22.29 15.10 10.38
C LYS A 106 21.60 14.46 9.20
N LEU A 107 22.42 13.95 8.28
CA LEU A 107 21.96 13.18 7.14
C LEU A 107 21.96 11.69 7.49
N HIS A 108 20.82 11.03 7.27
CA HIS A 108 20.59 9.60 7.54
C HIS A 108 20.37 8.84 6.24
N LEU A 109 20.83 7.59 6.20
CA LEU A 109 20.50 6.64 5.14
C LEU A 109 19.21 5.90 5.51
N ILE A 110 18.19 5.95 4.65
CA ILE A 110 16.93 5.22 4.86
C ILE A 110 17.05 3.77 4.37
N SER A 111 17.91 2.98 5.02
CA SER A 111 18.24 1.61 4.60
C SER A 111 17.06 0.62 4.62
N LYS A 112 15.99 0.94 5.35
CA LYS A 112 14.71 0.20 5.36
C LYS A 112 13.62 0.88 4.54
N SER A 113 13.97 1.86 3.70
CA SER A 113 13.03 2.64 2.87
C SER A 113 11.83 3.18 3.66
N GLU A 114 12.09 3.75 4.84
CA GLU A 114 11.02 4.22 5.76
C GLU A 114 10.02 3.12 6.11
N HIS A 115 10.49 1.96 6.58
CA HIS A 115 9.66 0.76 6.73
C HIS A 115 8.92 0.38 5.43
N TYR A 116 9.66 0.39 4.32
CA TYR A 116 9.21 0.05 2.97
C TYR A 116 8.20 1.03 2.34
N HIS A 117 7.89 2.16 2.99
CA HIS A 117 6.99 3.18 2.46
C HIS A 117 7.58 4.01 1.31
N ALA A 118 8.91 4.11 1.22
CA ALA A 118 9.61 4.88 0.19
C ALA A 118 10.42 3.99 -0.76
N PRO A 119 9.78 3.08 -1.53
CA PRO A 119 10.51 2.12 -2.39
C PRO A 119 11.31 2.80 -3.51
N LEU A 120 10.91 4.00 -3.93
CA LEU A 120 11.62 4.84 -4.91
C LEU A 120 12.46 5.95 -4.24
N GLY A 121 12.55 5.94 -2.91
CA GLY A 121 13.18 6.97 -2.12
C GLY A 121 12.34 8.26 -1.98
N HIS A 122 12.85 9.18 -1.18
CA HIS A 122 12.26 10.49 -0.95
C HIS A 122 12.38 11.38 -2.19
N ASN A 123 11.35 12.18 -2.49
CA ASN A 123 11.35 13.14 -3.60
C ASN A 123 11.80 12.52 -4.94
N PHE A 124 11.32 11.31 -5.23
CA PHE A 124 11.55 10.64 -6.51
C PHE A 124 11.08 11.53 -7.68
N PRO A 125 11.93 11.80 -8.70
CA PRO A 125 11.60 12.76 -9.75
C PRO A 125 10.29 12.51 -10.50
N GLY A 126 9.86 11.26 -10.64
CA GLY A 126 8.58 10.92 -11.26
C GLY A 126 7.34 11.41 -10.49
N TYR A 127 7.45 11.66 -9.17
CA TYR A 127 6.34 12.20 -8.38
C TYR A 127 5.94 13.62 -8.76
N ARG A 128 6.74 14.35 -9.55
CA ARG A 128 6.32 15.60 -10.18
C ARG A 128 5.06 15.45 -11.05
N LEU A 129 4.78 14.25 -11.57
CA LEU A 129 3.51 14.00 -12.26
C LEU A 129 2.30 14.18 -11.32
N LEU A 130 2.41 13.86 -10.03
CA LEU A 130 1.35 14.08 -9.05
C LEU A 130 1.11 15.57 -8.80
N GLU A 131 2.18 16.36 -8.71
CA GLU A 131 2.08 17.83 -8.59
C GLU A 131 1.36 18.44 -9.78
N ARG A 132 1.67 17.96 -11.00
CA ARG A 132 0.98 18.40 -12.22
C ARG A 132 -0.47 17.96 -12.26
N ALA A 133 -0.75 16.73 -11.84
CA ALA A 133 -2.11 16.22 -11.74
C ALA A 133 -2.95 17.09 -10.79
N TYR A 134 -2.40 17.44 -9.63
CA TYR A 134 -3.06 18.33 -8.67
C TYR A 134 -3.32 19.72 -9.26
N ARG A 135 -2.33 20.32 -9.95
CA ARG A 135 -2.50 21.62 -10.62
C ARG A 135 -3.59 21.60 -11.69
N LEU A 136 -3.79 20.47 -12.37
CA LEU A 136 -4.85 20.28 -13.36
C LEU A 136 -6.23 20.00 -12.76
N GLY A 137 -6.34 19.92 -11.42
CA GLY A 137 -7.61 19.67 -10.72
C GLY A 137 -7.91 18.20 -10.48
N ILE A 138 -6.93 17.29 -10.61
CA ILE A 138 -7.08 15.91 -10.15
C ILE A 138 -6.92 15.91 -8.62
N ASN A 139 -8.05 15.87 -7.92
CA ASN A 139 -8.11 15.96 -6.47
C ASN A 139 -8.27 14.57 -5.85
N ASN A 140 -7.73 14.38 -4.63
CA ASN A 140 -7.76 13.10 -3.91
C ASN A 140 -9.06 12.90 -3.07
N ALA A 141 -9.85 13.95 -2.88
CA ALA A 141 -11.02 13.94 -2.00
C ALA A 141 -12.30 13.53 -2.74
N THR A 142 -12.45 12.25 -3.07
CA THR A 142 -13.69 11.68 -3.61
C THR A 142 -14.14 10.47 -2.79
N HIS A 143 -15.45 10.27 -2.67
CA HIS A 143 -16.01 9.11 -1.96
C HIS A 143 -15.88 7.84 -2.80
N ASN A 144 -15.93 6.66 -2.17
CA ASN A 144 -15.70 5.39 -2.87
C ASN A 144 -16.73 5.10 -3.98
N ASN A 145 -17.97 5.61 -3.85
CA ASN A 145 -19.02 5.50 -4.85
C ASN A 145 -18.87 6.50 -6.02
N THR A 146 -17.93 7.44 -5.94
CA THR A 146 -17.53 8.35 -7.03
C THR A 146 -16.12 8.04 -7.53
N ARG A 147 -15.66 6.79 -7.36
CA ARG A 147 -14.35 6.30 -7.80
C ARG A 147 -14.04 6.68 -9.25
N GLY A 148 -13.02 7.52 -9.45
CA GLY A 148 -12.65 8.11 -10.72
C GLY A 148 -11.96 7.17 -11.73
N SER A 149 -11.76 7.65 -12.96
CA SER A 149 -11.20 6.85 -14.06
C SER A 149 -9.76 6.40 -13.83
N ILE A 150 -8.93 7.22 -13.17
CA ILE A 150 -7.53 6.89 -12.87
C ILE A 150 -7.46 5.66 -11.94
N THR A 151 -8.30 5.61 -10.92
CA THR A 151 -8.37 4.46 -10.00
C THR A 151 -8.82 3.20 -10.73
N ARG A 152 -9.84 3.31 -11.60
CA ARG A 152 -10.31 2.17 -12.42
C ARG A 152 -9.24 1.67 -13.39
N PHE A 153 -8.50 2.59 -13.99
CA PHE A 153 -7.35 2.26 -14.85
C PHE A 153 -6.26 1.54 -14.06
N HIS A 154 -5.92 2.02 -12.86
CA HIS A 154 -4.94 1.36 -12.00
C HIS A 154 -5.36 -0.07 -11.64
N GLU A 155 -6.62 -0.31 -11.31
CA GLU A 155 -7.14 -1.64 -11.02
C GLU A 155 -6.99 -2.59 -12.22
N THR A 156 -7.34 -2.12 -13.43
CA THR A 156 -7.17 -2.94 -14.64
C THR A 156 -5.71 -3.23 -14.94
N GLU A 157 -4.80 -2.26 -14.68
CA GLU A 157 -3.36 -2.47 -14.85
C GLU A 157 -2.77 -3.44 -13.81
N LEU A 158 -3.27 -3.43 -12.57
CA LEU A 158 -2.93 -4.42 -11.56
C LEU A 158 -3.37 -5.82 -11.99
N ILE A 159 -4.61 -5.98 -12.45
CA ILE A 159 -5.13 -7.26 -12.95
C ILE A 159 -4.34 -7.73 -14.16
N ARG A 160 -4.03 -6.84 -15.12
CA ARG A 160 -3.20 -7.18 -16.29
C ARG A 160 -1.84 -7.70 -15.85
N THR A 161 -1.16 -6.96 -14.97
CA THR A 161 0.21 -7.26 -14.55
C THR A 161 0.30 -8.54 -13.72
N ILE A 162 -0.62 -8.76 -12.78
CA ILE A 162 -0.58 -9.94 -11.90
C ILE A 162 -0.88 -11.25 -12.64
N ASN A 163 -1.63 -11.18 -13.74
CA ASN A 163 -1.89 -12.33 -14.62
C ASN A 163 -0.86 -12.48 -15.75
N GLY A 164 0.21 -11.65 -15.75
CA GLY A 164 1.30 -11.77 -16.72
C GLY A 164 0.92 -11.38 -18.14
N LEU A 165 -0.12 -10.58 -18.34
CA LEU A 165 -0.54 -10.14 -19.67
C LEU A 165 0.34 -9.00 -20.19
N ASP A 166 0.65 -9.04 -21.48
CA ASP A 166 1.44 -7.99 -22.13
C ASP A 166 0.69 -6.65 -22.17
N GLN A 167 1.47 -5.57 -22.26
CA GLN A 167 0.89 -4.24 -22.41
C GLN A 167 0.14 -4.13 -23.75
N GLY A 168 -1.13 -3.73 -23.71
CA GLY A 168 -1.98 -3.61 -24.89
C GLY A 168 -2.78 -4.87 -25.23
N ASP A 169 -2.63 -5.97 -24.47
CA ASP A 169 -3.49 -7.14 -24.60
C ASP A 169 -4.88 -6.88 -23.98
N HIS A 170 -5.70 -6.13 -24.72
CA HIS A 170 -7.03 -5.75 -24.29
C HIS A 170 -8.02 -6.93 -24.30
N GLU A 171 -7.85 -7.88 -25.24
CA GLU A 171 -8.72 -9.05 -25.33
C GLU A 171 -8.47 -10.02 -24.17
N GLY A 172 -7.20 -10.34 -23.90
CA GLY A 172 -6.81 -11.17 -22.76
C GLY A 172 -7.24 -10.55 -21.42
N LEU A 173 -7.06 -9.24 -21.27
CA LEU A 173 -7.49 -8.55 -20.04
C LEU A 173 -9.01 -8.60 -19.86
N ASN A 174 -9.79 -8.38 -20.92
CA ASN A 174 -11.25 -8.48 -20.86
C ASN A 174 -11.70 -9.90 -20.50
N HIS A 175 -11.04 -10.93 -21.05
CA HIS A 175 -11.30 -12.32 -20.70
C HIS A 175 -11.06 -12.59 -19.21
N ILE A 176 -9.91 -12.16 -18.66
CA ILE A 176 -9.60 -12.31 -17.22
C ILE A 176 -10.64 -11.61 -16.35
N ILE A 177 -11.00 -10.36 -16.68
CA ILE A 177 -12.00 -9.59 -15.92
C ILE A 177 -13.36 -10.30 -15.93
N GLN A 178 -13.75 -10.95 -17.03
CA GLN A 178 -15.05 -11.64 -17.11
C GLN A 178 -15.03 -13.05 -16.50
N SER A 179 -13.84 -13.62 -16.23
CA SER A 179 -13.71 -14.98 -15.71
C SER A 179 -14.48 -15.18 -14.40
N LYS A 180 -15.10 -16.36 -14.28
CA LYS A 180 -15.71 -16.87 -13.06
C LYS A 180 -15.01 -18.13 -12.54
N GLU A 181 -13.88 -18.47 -13.13
CA GLU A 181 -13.11 -19.65 -12.77
C GLU A 181 -12.42 -19.46 -11.41
N ASP A 182 -12.31 -20.57 -10.67
CA ASP A 182 -11.62 -20.58 -9.40
C ASP A 182 -10.15 -20.19 -9.58
N LYS A 183 -9.62 -19.42 -8.60
CA LYS A 183 -8.21 -19.01 -8.50
C LYS A 183 -7.72 -18.02 -9.57
N VAL A 184 -8.59 -17.54 -10.47
CA VAL A 184 -8.25 -16.43 -11.37
C VAL A 184 -8.27 -15.10 -10.59
N LEU A 185 -7.16 -14.38 -10.59
CA LEU A 185 -7.03 -13.09 -9.91
C LEU A 185 -7.59 -11.98 -10.80
N ASN A 186 -8.87 -11.65 -10.68
CA ASN A 186 -9.53 -10.73 -11.60
C ASN A 186 -10.27 -9.54 -10.95
N ARG A 187 -10.17 -9.37 -9.63
CA ARG A 187 -10.77 -8.24 -8.91
C ARG A 187 -9.75 -7.58 -7.98
N VAL A 188 -9.89 -6.27 -7.82
CA VAL A 188 -9.12 -5.46 -6.87
C VAL A 188 -10.08 -4.66 -6.02
N ILE A 189 -9.80 -4.59 -4.73
CA ILE A 189 -10.43 -3.65 -3.81
C ILE A 189 -9.31 -2.73 -3.27
N ASN A 190 -9.44 -1.43 -3.52
CA ASN A 190 -8.48 -0.43 -3.06
C ASN A 190 -8.76 -0.02 -1.61
N MET A 191 -7.73 -0.04 -0.77
CA MET A 191 -7.80 0.30 0.66
C MET A 191 -6.66 1.25 1.03
N GLN A 192 -6.87 2.09 2.04
CA GLN A 192 -5.92 3.14 2.42
C GLN A 192 -4.64 2.60 3.07
N THR A 193 -4.70 1.45 3.74
CA THR A 193 -3.56 0.87 4.47
C THR A 193 -3.51 -0.64 4.28
N GLY A 194 -2.32 -1.23 4.48
CA GLY A 194 -2.16 -2.68 4.50
C GLY A 194 -3.01 -3.37 5.58
N SER A 195 -3.22 -2.71 6.73
CA SER A 195 -4.10 -3.22 7.79
C SER A 195 -5.55 -3.36 7.34
N LEU A 196 -6.09 -2.36 6.62
CA LEU A 196 -7.46 -2.41 6.08
C LEU A 196 -7.58 -3.39 4.91
N ALA A 197 -6.53 -3.51 4.08
CA ALA A 197 -6.50 -4.51 3.01
C ALA A 197 -6.54 -5.95 3.56
N ALA A 198 -5.71 -6.23 4.57
CA ALA A 198 -5.71 -7.52 5.26
C ALA A 198 -7.06 -7.79 5.94
N GLU A 199 -7.61 -6.81 6.66
CA GLU A 199 -8.92 -6.93 7.29
C GLU A 199 -10.03 -7.21 6.28
N ALA A 200 -10.05 -6.52 5.13
CA ALA A 200 -11.02 -6.79 4.07
C ALA A 200 -10.92 -8.23 3.55
N GLY A 201 -9.70 -8.74 3.33
CA GLY A 201 -9.47 -10.13 2.95
C GLY A 201 -10.01 -11.12 3.99
N VAL A 202 -9.72 -10.88 5.28
CA VAL A 202 -10.23 -11.72 6.37
C VAL A 202 -11.76 -11.66 6.48
N LYS A 203 -12.37 -10.47 6.33
CA LYS A 203 -13.83 -10.32 6.31
C LYS A 203 -14.46 -11.10 5.15
N MET A 204 -13.84 -11.10 3.98
CA MET A 204 -14.31 -11.92 2.84
C MET A 204 -14.21 -13.42 3.12
N MET A 205 -13.19 -13.87 3.86
CA MET A 205 -13.09 -15.27 4.32
C MET A 205 -14.18 -15.58 5.35
N LEU A 206 -14.38 -14.72 6.34
CA LEU A 206 -15.43 -14.86 7.37
C LEU A 206 -16.84 -14.84 6.78
N ALA A 207 -17.07 -14.07 5.71
CA ALA A 207 -18.36 -14.04 5.00
C ALA A 207 -18.76 -15.40 4.40
N ARG A 208 -17.84 -16.36 4.32
CA ARG A 208 -18.14 -17.75 3.93
C ARG A 208 -18.68 -18.60 5.07
N PHE A 209 -18.63 -18.11 6.31
CA PHE A 209 -19.10 -18.78 7.54
C PHE A 209 -20.22 -17.99 8.24
N TYR A 210 -20.20 -16.66 8.13
CA TYR A 210 -21.14 -15.76 8.78
C TYR A 210 -21.80 -14.81 7.79
N ARG A 211 -23.06 -14.48 8.02
CA ARG A 211 -23.75 -13.43 7.26
C ARG A 211 -23.18 -12.07 7.65
N LEU A 212 -22.87 -11.24 6.65
CA LEU A 212 -22.39 -9.87 6.88
C LEU A 212 -23.47 -8.99 7.50
N ASP A 213 -24.70 -9.11 7.00
CA ASP A 213 -25.89 -8.48 7.57
C ASP A 213 -27.15 -9.30 7.23
N LYS A 214 -28.32 -8.78 7.60
CA LYS A 214 -29.61 -9.48 7.46
C LYS A 214 -30.06 -9.68 6.01
N THR A 215 -29.45 -8.99 5.04
CA THR A 215 -29.80 -9.05 3.61
C THR A 215 -29.05 -10.14 2.85
N TYR A 216 -27.99 -10.70 3.45
CA TYR A 216 -27.21 -11.76 2.83
C TYR A 216 -27.89 -13.13 3.00
N GLU A 217 -27.76 -13.95 1.96
CA GLU A 217 -28.12 -15.37 2.00
C GLU A 217 -27.29 -16.13 3.03
N ASN A 218 -27.70 -17.36 3.32
CA ASN A 218 -26.95 -18.26 4.18
C ASN A 218 -25.56 -18.57 3.58
N PRO A 219 -24.49 -18.50 4.39
CA PRO A 219 -23.13 -18.65 3.90
C PRO A 219 -22.80 -20.12 3.59
N LYS A 220 -21.85 -20.36 2.67
CA LYS A 220 -21.48 -21.70 2.18
C LYS A 220 -21.09 -22.68 3.30
N TYR A 221 -20.41 -22.19 4.33
CA TYR A 221 -19.93 -22.98 5.46
C TYR A 221 -20.64 -22.58 6.75
N GLN A 222 -21.94 -22.27 6.64
CA GLN A 222 -22.78 -22.07 7.80
C GLN A 222 -22.58 -23.22 8.80
N ASP A 223 -22.55 -22.89 10.09
CA ASP A 223 -22.38 -23.81 11.22
C ASP A 223 -21.00 -24.48 11.35
N ARG A 224 -20.06 -24.21 10.43
CA ARG A 224 -18.63 -24.56 10.62
C ARG A 224 -17.90 -23.44 11.36
N ILE A 225 -16.81 -23.81 12.03
CA ILE A 225 -15.92 -22.86 12.71
C ILE A 225 -14.82 -22.45 11.73
N PRO A 226 -14.62 -21.15 11.45
CA PRO A 226 -13.49 -20.71 10.65
C PRO A 226 -12.18 -20.92 11.40
N VAL A 227 -11.23 -21.60 10.77
CA VAL A 227 -9.88 -21.81 11.28
C VAL A 227 -8.89 -21.09 10.38
N PHE A 228 -8.13 -20.14 10.95
CA PHE A 228 -7.10 -19.38 10.26
C PHE A 228 -5.74 -19.97 10.54
N PHE A 229 -5.09 -20.48 9.51
CA PHE A 229 -3.69 -20.88 9.57
C PHE A 229 -2.82 -19.66 9.32
N VAL A 230 -1.92 -19.39 10.26
CA VAL A 230 -1.05 -18.22 10.25
C VAL A 230 0.40 -18.66 10.38
N MET A 231 1.33 -17.87 9.88
CA MET A 231 2.76 -18.17 10.07
C MET A 231 3.09 -18.12 11.56
N GLY A 232 3.70 -19.18 12.08
CA GLY A 232 4.16 -19.24 13.45
C GLY A 232 5.49 -18.51 13.66
N ASP A 233 5.94 -18.48 14.90
CA ASP A 233 7.28 -18.10 15.30
C ASP A 233 8.12 -19.34 15.69
N TYR A 234 9.38 -19.12 16.04
CA TYR A 234 10.29 -20.20 16.43
C TYR A 234 9.96 -20.84 17.80
N GLU A 235 9.01 -20.28 18.55
CA GLU A 235 8.53 -20.81 19.82
C GLU A 235 7.19 -21.55 19.66
N GLY A 236 6.66 -21.64 18.44
CA GLY A 236 5.38 -22.26 18.12
C GLY A 236 4.16 -21.36 18.34
N GLY A 237 4.38 -20.10 18.73
CA GLY A 237 3.35 -19.06 18.80
C GLY A 237 3.11 -18.39 17.45
N GLY A 238 2.28 -17.34 17.41
CA GLY A 238 1.99 -16.51 16.25
C GLY A 238 2.63 -15.12 16.30
N VAL A 239 3.51 -14.81 17.25
CA VAL A 239 3.99 -13.44 17.51
C VAL A 239 4.71 -12.83 16.30
N ALA A 240 5.38 -13.65 15.48
CA ALA A 240 6.06 -13.23 14.27
C ALA A 240 5.12 -12.90 13.11
N ASN A 241 3.85 -13.28 13.18
CA ASN A 241 2.86 -12.99 12.15
C ASN A 241 2.48 -11.50 12.15
N TYR A 242 2.46 -10.84 10.99
CA TYR A 242 2.07 -9.44 10.91
C TYR A 242 1.15 -9.16 9.72
N HIS A 243 -0.11 -8.84 10.02
CA HIS A 243 -1.14 -8.45 9.06
C HIS A 243 -1.78 -7.09 9.43
N GLY A 244 -0.98 -6.19 9.99
CA GLY A 244 -1.41 -4.86 10.39
C GLY A 244 -1.79 -4.72 11.86
N THR A 245 -2.56 -3.67 12.14
CA THR A 245 -2.82 -3.17 13.50
C THR A 245 -4.30 -3.16 13.89
N ILE A 246 -5.17 -3.79 13.09
CA ILE A 246 -6.58 -3.96 13.45
C ILE A 246 -6.71 -5.11 14.44
N MET A 247 -7.58 -4.98 15.44
CA MET A 247 -7.76 -5.97 16.51
C MET A 247 -7.95 -7.40 15.96
N LEU A 248 -8.76 -7.57 14.90
CA LEU A 248 -8.97 -8.88 14.26
C LEU A 248 -7.67 -9.52 13.78
N THR A 249 -6.81 -8.77 13.08
CA THR A 249 -5.52 -9.29 12.59
C THR A 249 -4.42 -9.28 13.66
N GLN A 250 -4.62 -8.58 14.78
CA GLN A 250 -3.76 -8.67 15.96
C GLN A 250 -4.00 -9.97 16.76
N ILE A 251 -5.24 -10.47 16.81
CA ILE A 251 -5.52 -11.81 17.37
C ILE A 251 -4.73 -12.89 16.62
N PHE A 252 -4.47 -12.70 15.33
CA PHE A 252 -3.70 -13.64 14.50
C PHE A 252 -2.20 -13.69 14.84
N ARG A 253 -1.75 -12.87 15.80
CA ARG A 253 -0.34 -12.73 16.21
C ARG A 253 -0.18 -12.70 17.73
N ASP A 254 -1.01 -13.46 18.42
CA ASP A 254 -1.03 -13.66 19.88
C ASP A 254 -1.23 -12.41 20.73
N MET A 255 -1.69 -11.31 20.13
CA MET A 255 -2.18 -10.17 20.90
C MET A 255 -3.61 -10.45 21.38
N TRP A 256 -3.99 -9.82 22.49
CA TRP A 256 -5.31 -9.99 23.12
C TRP A 256 -5.62 -11.44 23.55
N PRO A 257 -4.72 -12.10 24.31
CA PRO A 257 -4.81 -13.53 24.57
C PRO A 257 -6.12 -13.94 25.26
N GLU A 258 -6.63 -13.15 26.21
CA GLU A 258 -7.89 -13.46 26.90
C GLU A 258 -9.10 -13.34 25.97
N LEU A 259 -9.08 -12.39 25.03
CA LEU A 259 -10.13 -12.23 24.03
C LEU A 259 -10.09 -13.38 23.02
N SER A 260 -8.90 -13.72 22.52
CA SER A 260 -8.68 -14.84 21.60
C SER A 260 -9.20 -16.16 22.18
N GLN A 261 -8.82 -16.47 23.44
CA GLN A 261 -9.29 -17.67 24.14
C GLN A 261 -10.81 -17.72 24.29
N ARG A 262 -11.46 -16.57 24.56
CA ARG A 262 -12.93 -16.51 24.67
C ARG A 262 -13.62 -16.73 23.33
N ILE A 263 -13.07 -16.19 22.25
CA ILE A 263 -13.57 -16.39 20.87
C ILE A 263 -13.48 -17.88 20.50
N GLU A 264 -12.34 -18.51 20.77
CA GLU A 264 -12.13 -19.93 20.49
C GLU A 264 -13.06 -20.82 21.33
N LYS A 265 -13.16 -20.57 22.64
CA LYS A 265 -14.05 -21.32 23.55
C LYS A 265 -15.52 -21.20 23.13
N ALA A 266 -15.92 -20.07 22.56
CA ALA A 266 -17.27 -19.85 22.05
C ALA A 266 -17.51 -20.51 20.67
N GLY A 267 -16.49 -21.14 20.07
CA GLY A 267 -16.61 -21.77 18.74
C GLY A 267 -16.79 -20.75 17.60
N LEU A 268 -16.34 -19.51 17.78
CA LEU A 268 -16.55 -18.43 16.80
C LEU A 268 -15.41 -18.33 15.78
N MET A 269 -14.20 -18.70 16.16
CA MET A 269 -13.03 -18.70 15.28
C MET A 269 -11.88 -19.40 16.00
N LYS A 270 -10.99 -20.03 15.25
CA LYS A 270 -9.70 -20.51 15.76
C LYS A 270 -8.55 -19.93 14.95
N VAL A 271 -7.48 -19.53 15.63
CA VAL A 271 -6.19 -19.21 14.99
C VAL A 271 -5.24 -20.36 15.29
N CYS A 272 -4.56 -20.87 14.27
CA CYS A 272 -3.61 -21.96 14.41
C CYS A 272 -2.28 -21.55 13.76
N PRO A 273 -1.25 -21.22 14.56
CA PRO A 273 0.09 -21.01 14.04
C PRO A 273 0.60 -22.27 13.33
N VAL A 274 1.30 -22.11 12.21
CA VAL A 274 1.97 -23.16 11.44
C VAL A 274 3.46 -22.89 11.47
N ASN A 275 4.27 -23.90 11.78
CA ASN A 275 5.72 -23.75 11.90
C ASN A 275 6.33 -23.19 10.60
N ILE A 276 7.28 -22.28 10.75
CA ILE A 276 7.90 -21.58 9.62
C ILE A 276 8.55 -22.59 8.67
N ASN A 277 8.13 -22.55 7.40
CA ASN A 277 8.62 -23.45 6.33
C ASN A 277 8.42 -24.95 6.62
N ASP A 278 7.43 -25.33 7.43
CA ASP A 278 7.13 -26.72 7.76
C ASP A 278 5.86 -27.19 7.05
N LEU A 279 6.02 -27.96 5.96
CA LEU A 279 4.91 -28.47 5.18
C LEU A 279 4.18 -29.63 5.87
N ASP A 280 4.86 -30.39 6.73
CA ASP A 280 4.26 -31.55 7.37
C ASP A 280 3.40 -31.11 8.56
N ASP A 281 3.85 -30.11 9.33
CA ASP A 281 3.00 -29.43 10.31
C ASP A 281 1.74 -28.82 9.66
N PHE A 282 1.88 -28.16 8.51
CA PHE A 282 0.73 -27.65 7.75
C PHE A 282 -0.26 -28.75 7.36
N LYS A 283 0.22 -29.88 6.81
CA LYS A 283 -0.63 -31.02 6.42
C LYS A 283 -1.34 -31.62 7.64
N ASN A 284 -0.61 -31.88 8.72
CA ASN A 284 -1.17 -32.46 9.94
C ASN A 284 -2.28 -31.56 10.50
N LYS A 285 -2.08 -30.25 10.52
CA LYS A 285 -3.11 -29.28 10.94
C LYS A 285 -4.30 -29.26 9.97
N MET A 286 -4.07 -29.34 8.66
CA MET A 286 -5.15 -29.44 7.67
C MET A 286 -6.02 -30.69 7.91
N GLU A 287 -5.42 -31.85 8.18
CA GLU A 287 -6.15 -33.08 8.48
C GLU A 287 -7.02 -32.95 9.74
N VAL A 288 -6.54 -32.25 10.77
CA VAL A 288 -7.27 -32.04 12.02
C VAL A 288 -8.41 -31.04 11.84
N TYR A 289 -8.17 -29.91 11.17
CA TYR A 289 -9.08 -28.76 11.20
C TYR A 289 -9.95 -28.59 9.96
N ASN A 290 -9.60 -29.19 8.82
CA ASN A 290 -10.40 -29.08 7.58
C ASN A 290 -11.40 -30.24 7.44
N GLN A 291 -12.28 -30.39 8.43
CA GLN A 291 -13.36 -31.38 8.49
C GLN A 291 -14.70 -30.77 8.07
#